data_AF-A0A7S0SYK6-F1
#
_entry.id   AF-A0A7S0SYK6-F1
#
_cell.length_a   1.000
_cell.length_b   1.000
_cell.length_c   1.000
_cell.angle_alpha   90.00
_cell.angle_beta   90.00
_cell.angle_gamma   90.00
#
_symmetry.space_group_name_H-M   'P 1'
#
loop_
_entity.id
_entity.type
_entity.pdbx_description
1 polymer ?
#
loop_
_entity_poly.entity_id
_entity_poly.type
_entity_poly.pdbx_seq_one_letter_code
_entity_poly.pdbx_strand_id
1 'polypeptide(L)'
;FGEHIAEYMREMEEDDEENYKKHFAKYLELDIAADDLEELYEKVHASIREDPVRDEVEEFVPDKSFFKIKKKTYDQRKADAAVKKASIRAALSGDIAEEVVEEEEEAEEED
;
A
#
# COMPACT_ATOMS: atom_id res chain seq x y z
N PHE A 1 -28.30 26.71 4.29
CA PHE A 1 -27.84 25.55 3.49
C PHE A 1 -26.30 25.43 3.52
N GLY A 2 -25.71 25.00 4.64
CA GLY A 2 -24.23 24.95 4.76
C GLY A 2 -23.55 26.30 5.03
N GLU A 3 -24.30 27.33 5.42
CA GLU A 3 -23.81 28.70 5.66
C GLU A 3 -22.61 28.79 6.62
N HIS A 4 -22.61 27.99 7.69
CA HIS A 4 -21.49 27.98 8.65
C HIS A 4 -20.19 27.47 8.01
N ILE A 5 -20.28 26.56 7.04
CA ILE A 5 -19.11 26.06 6.29
C ILE A 5 -18.64 27.16 5.34
N ALA A 6 -19.57 27.83 4.65
CA ALA A 6 -19.25 28.95 3.77
C ALA A 6 -18.61 30.11 4.53
N GLU A 7 -19.11 30.46 5.72
CA GLU A 7 -18.52 31.46 6.60
C GLU A 7 -17.12 31.06 7.06
N TYR A 8 -16.94 29.80 7.45
CA TYR A 8 -15.62 29.26 7.85
C TYR A 8 -14.63 29.20 6.69
N MET A 9 -15.09 28.91 5.47
CA MET A 9 -14.27 28.98 4.25
C MET A 9 -13.79 30.41 4.00
N ARG A 10 -14.68 31.41 4.10
CA ARG A 10 -14.34 32.82 3.90
C ARG A 10 -13.38 33.36 4.97
N GLU A 11 -13.66 33.09 6.25
CA GLU A 11 -12.78 33.49 7.36
C GLU A 11 -11.37 32.93 7.17
N MET A 12 -11.27 31.64 6.83
CA MET A 12 -9.98 30.97 6.73
C MET A 12 -9.23 31.27 5.43
N GLU A 13 -9.93 31.57 4.34
CA GLU A 13 -9.30 32.05 3.11
C GLU A 13 -8.58 33.38 3.32
N GLU A 14 -9.11 34.26 4.18
CA GLU A 14 -8.49 35.55 4.54
C GLU A 14 -7.40 35.42 5.62
N ASP A 15 -7.65 34.64 6.67
CA ASP A 15 -6.79 34.57 7.86
C ASP A 15 -5.67 33.51 7.78
N ASP A 16 -5.90 32.37 7.12
CA ASP A 16 -4.97 31.24 7.08
C ASP A 16 -5.13 30.35 5.83
N GLU A 17 -4.51 30.79 4.73
CA GLU A 17 -4.56 30.09 3.44
C GLU A 17 -3.94 28.67 3.49
N GLU A 18 -3.02 28.39 4.42
CA GLU A 18 -2.43 27.05 4.57
C GLU A 18 -3.44 26.06 5.15
N ASN A 19 -4.18 26.47 6.19
CA ASN A 19 -5.23 25.64 6.76
C ASN A 19 -6.44 25.56 5.85
N TYR A 20 -6.76 26.61 5.09
CA TYR A 20 -7.79 26.59 4.07
C TYR A 20 -7.56 25.46 3.05
N LYS A 21 -6.34 25.36 2.50
CA LYS A 21 -5.96 24.29 1.57
C LYS A 21 -6.02 22.90 2.19
N LYS A 22 -5.71 22.76 3.49
CA LYS A 22 -5.77 21.47 4.20
C LYS A 22 -7.20 21.03 4.50
N HIS A 23 -8.05 21.95 4.96
CA HIS A 23 -9.42 21.65 5.37
C HIS A 23 -10.34 21.48 4.16
N PHE A 24 -10.12 22.27 3.11
CA PHE A 24 -10.98 22.30 1.92
C PHE A 24 -10.32 21.69 0.68
N ALA A 25 -9.30 20.85 0.83
CA ALA A 25 -8.58 20.21 -0.28
C ALA A 25 -9.51 19.60 -1.34
N LYS A 26 -10.51 18.83 -0.91
CA LYS A 26 -11.49 18.21 -1.83
C LYS A 26 -12.45 19.20 -2.49
N TYR A 27 -12.73 20.31 -1.83
CA TYR A 27 -13.58 21.36 -2.41
C TYR A 27 -12.80 22.11 -3.50
N LEU A 28 -11.51 22.36 -3.26
CA LEU A 28 -10.60 22.94 -4.26
C LEU A 28 -10.37 22.00 -5.45
N GLU A 29 -10.29 20.68 -5.22
CA GLU A 29 -10.22 19.68 -6.30
C GLU A 29 -11.47 19.64 -7.19
N LEU A 30 -12.62 20.06 -6.65
CA LEU A 30 -13.92 20.04 -7.32
C LEU A 30 -14.39 21.45 -7.74
N ASP A 31 -13.54 22.47 -7.57
CA ASP A 31 -13.84 23.88 -7.84
C ASP A 31 -15.13 24.38 -7.15
N ILE A 32 -15.36 23.98 -5.90
CA ILE A 32 -16.52 24.40 -5.10
C ILE A 32 -16.12 25.53 -4.16
N ALA A 33 -16.66 26.73 -4.38
CA ALA A 33 -16.44 27.89 -3.51
C ALA A 33 -17.48 28.00 -2.40
N ALA A 34 -17.24 28.91 -1.44
CA ALA A 34 -18.13 29.16 -0.31
C ALA A 34 -19.56 29.54 -0.75
N ASP A 35 -19.69 30.31 -1.82
CA ASP A 35 -20.98 30.79 -2.33
C ASP A 35 -21.75 29.72 -3.10
N ASP A 36 -21.07 28.68 -3.60
CA ASP A 36 -21.69 27.59 -4.37
C ASP A 36 -22.39 26.55 -3.47
N LEU A 37 -22.09 26.54 -2.16
CA LEU A 37 -22.57 25.52 -1.23
C LEU A 37 -24.10 25.52 -1.09
N GLU A 38 -24.72 26.70 -1.04
CA GLU A 38 -26.17 26.81 -0.88
C GLU A 38 -26.90 26.25 -2.10
N GLU A 39 -26.51 26.67 -3.31
CA GLU A 39 -27.07 26.19 -4.58
C GLU A 39 -26.84 24.68 -4.74
N LEU A 40 -25.65 24.18 -4.38
CA LEU A 40 -25.33 22.76 -4.42
C LEU A 40 -26.31 21.94 -3.56
N TYR A 41 -26.55 22.35 -2.31
CA TYR A 41 -27.46 21.63 -1.42
C TYR A 41 -28.92 21.73 -1.88
N GLU A 42 -29.35 22.87 -2.41
CA GLU A 42 -30.70 23.01 -2.98
C GLU A 42 -30.92 22.03 -4.14
N LYS A 43 -29.96 21.97 -5.07
CA LYS A 43 -29.98 21.05 -6.19
C LYS A 43 -30.01 19.59 -5.73
N VAL A 44 -29.16 19.22 -4.78
CA VAL A 44 -29.13 17.86 -4.21
C VAL A 44 -30.47 17.51 -3.56
N HIS A 45 -31.05 18.42 -2.78
CA HIS A 45 -32.36 18.19 -2.16
C HIS A 45 -33.47 18.05 -3.20
N ALA A 46 -33.44 18.80 -4.30
CA ALA A 46 -34.39 18.66 -5.39
C ALA A 46 -34.26 17.28 -6.05
N SER A 47 -33.04 16.87 -6.40
CA SER A 47 -32.77 15.56 -7.02
C SER A 47 -33.23 14.38 -6.15
N ILE A 48 -32.94 14.41 -4.83
CA ILE A 48 -33.36 13.34 -3.91
C ILE A 48 -34.88 13.28 -3.74
N ARG A 49 -35.57 14.44 -3.83
CA ARG A 49 -37.04 14.47 -3.77
C ARG A 49 -37.69 13.95 -5.05
N GLU A 50 -37.07 14.17 -6.20
CA GLU A 50 -37.54 13.68 -7.49
C GLU A 50 -37.36 12.16 -7.60
N ASP A 51 -36.18 11.64 -7.26
CA ASP A 51 -35.92 10.20 -7.21
C ASP A 51 -35.32 9.79 -5.85
N PRO A 52 -36.15 9.28 -4.92
CA PRO A 52 -35.70 8.85 -3.61
C PRO A 52 -35.14 7.41 -3.60
N VAL A 53 -35.14 6.70 -4.74
CA VAL A 53 -34.74 5.30 -4.80
C VAL A 53 -33.21 5.19 -4.87
N ARG A 54 -32.67 4.17 -4.21
CA ARG A 54 -31.23 3.89 -4.24
C ARG A 54 -30.85 3.18 -5.55
N ASP A 55 -29.84 3.71 -6.24
CA ASP A 55 -29.24 3.06 -7.40
C ASP A 55 -28.66 1.67 -7.07
N GLU A 56 -28.73 0.76 -8.06
CA GLU A 56 -28.12 -0.55 -7.96
C GLU A 56 -26.59 -0.41 -7.82
N VAL A 57 -26.05 -0.95 -6.74
CA VAL A 57 -24.60 -0.96 -6.50
C VAL A 57 -24.04 -2.27 -7.02
N GLU A 58 -22.91 -2.20 -7.74
CA GLU A 58 -22.19 -3.39 -8.18
C GLU A 58 -21.85 -4.29 -6.98
N GLU A 59 -22.08 -5.59 -7.13
CA GLU A 59 -21.76 -6.54 -6.07
C GLU A 59 -20.27 -6.50 -5.76
N PHE A 60 -19.94 -6.33 -4.48
CA PHE A 60 -18.55 -6.36 -4.03
C PHE A 60 -17.92 -7.73 -4.34
N VAL A 61 -16.97 -7.75 -5.28
CA VAL A 61 -16.15 -8.94 -5.55
C VAL A 61 -14.86 -8.81 -4.75
N PRO A 62 -14.65 -9.63 -3.70
CA PRO A 62 -13.42 -9.57 -2.93
C PRO A 62 -12.23 -9.96 -3.83
N ASP A 63 -11.12 -9.22 -3.69
CA ASP A 63 -9.88 -9.60 -4.34
C ASP A 63 -9.38 -10.92 -3.75
N LYS A 64 -9.47 -11.98 -4.56
CA LYS A 64 -9.02 -13.32 -4.18
C LYS A 64 -7.49 -13.46 -4.28
N SER A 65 -6.78 -12.46 -4.82
CA SER A 65 -5.31 -12.48 -5.01
C SER A 65 -4.53 -12.69 -3.71
N PHE A 66 -5.12 -12.32 -2.56
CA PHE A 66 -4.64 -12.66 -1.22
C PHE A 66 -4.84 -14.15 -0.92
N PHE A 67 -4.22 -15.00 -1.73
CA PHE A 67 -4.21 -16.44 -1.56
C PHE A 67 -3.25 -16.82 -0.44
N LYS A 68 -3.78 -17.48 0.58
CA LYS A 68 -2.99 -18.23 1.58
C LYS A 68 -2.00 -19.13 0.84
N ILE A 69 -0.72 -19.06 1.19
CA ILE A 69 0.33 -19.90 0.59
C ILE A 69 -0.10 -21.37 0.70
N LYS A 70 -0.23 -22.04 -0.44
CA LYS A 70 -0.58 -23.47 -0.49
C LYS A 70 0.54 -24.27 0.20
N LYS A 71 0.16 -25.23 1.05
CA LYS A 71 1.15 -26.09 1.75
C LYS A 71 1.97 -26.88 0.72
N LYS A 72 3.29 -26.86 0.86
CA LYS A 72 4.19 -27.66 0.00
C LYS A 72 3.88 -29.16 0.14
N THR A 73 3.91 -29.88 -0.97
CA THR A 73 3.76 -31.35 -0.96
C THR A 73 4.99 -32.03 -0.34
N TYR A 74 4.92 -33.34 -0.12
CA TYR A 74 6.05 -34.10 0.42
C TYR A 74 7.26 -34.08 -0.52
N ASP A 75 7.04 -34.29 -1.82
CA ASP A 75 8.12 -34.33 -2.81
C ASP A 75 8.83 -32.99 -2.97
N GLN A 76 8.08 -31.88 -2.92
CA GLN A 76 8.65 -30.52 -2.92
C GLN A 76 9.53 -30.29 -1.69
N ARG A 77 9.07 -30.70 -0.50
CA ARG A 77 9.88 -30.59 0.73
C ARG A 77 11.14 -31.45 0.67
N LYS A 78 11.06 -32.65 0.08
CA LYS A 78 12.22 -33.54 -0.09
C LYS A 78 13.24 -32.96 -1.07
N ALA A 79 12.77 -32.37 -2.18
CA ALA A 79 13.63 -31.69 -3.15
C ALA A 79 14.32 -30.46 -2.52
N ASP A 80 13.57 -29.60 -1.83
CA ASP A 80 14.12 -28.45 -1.11
C ASP A 80 15.20 -28.87 -0.09
N ALA A 81 14.93 -29.95 0.65
CA ALA A 81 15.89 -30.49 1.61
C ALA A 81 17.15 -31.04 0.93
N ALA A 82 17.02 -31.69 -0.24
CA ALA A 82 18.16 -32.18 -1.00
C ALA A 82 19.01 -31.02 -1.55
N VAL A 83 18.37 -29.98 -2.12
CA VAL A 83 19.04 -28.77 -2.60
C VAL A 83 19.77 -28.07 -1.44
N LYS A 84 19.11 -27.89 -0.29
CA LYS A 84 19.71 -27.29 0.90
C LYS A 84 20.90 -28.10 1.43
N LYS A 85 20.81 -29.44 1.42
CA LYS A 85 21.93 -30.30 1.80
C LYS A 85 23.10 -30.21 0.81
N ALA A 86 22.82 -30.15 -0.48
CA ALA A 86 23.84 -29.99 -1.51
C ALA A 86 24.54 -28.64 -1.41
N SER A 87 23.81 -27.54 -1.18
CA SER A 87 24.41 -26.22 -0.99
C SER A 87 25.27 -26.15 0.27
N ILE A 88 24.82 -26.73 1.39
CA ILE A 88 25.61 -26.80 2.62
C ILE A 88 26.86 -27.66 2.42
N ARG A 89 26.75 -28.80 1.73
CA ARG A 89 27.90 -29.65 1.43
C ARG A 89 28.91 -28.93 0.54
N ALA A 90 28.45 -28.21 -0.48
CA ALA A 90 29.30 -27.45 -1.38
C ALA A 90 30.03 -26.29 -0.67
N ALA A 91 29.31 -25.57 0.21
CA ALA A 91 29.91 -24.55 1.07
C ALA A 91 30.97 -25.15 2.00
N LEU A 92 30.63 -26.22 2.72
CA LEU A 92 31.58 -26.89 3.62
C LEU A 92 32.78 -27.48 2.89
N SER A 93 32.61 -28.02 1.69
CA SER A 93 33.75 -28.48 0.88
C SER A 93 34.59 -27.33 0.32
N GLY A 94 34.01 -26.14 0.18
CA GLY A 94 34.74 -24.91 -0.15
C GLY A 94 35.56 -24.45 1.04
N ASP A 95 34.95 -24.36 2.23
CA ASP A 95 35.63 -24.01 3.48
C ASP A 95 36.76 -25.00 3.82
N ILE A 96 36.53 -26.31 3.64
CA ILE A 96 37.56 -27.36 3.84
C ILE A 96 38.66 -27.27 2.78
N ALA A 97 38.33 -26.88 1.54
CA ALA A 97 39.35 -26.68 0.50
C ALA A 97 40.17 -25.40 0.73
N GLU A 98 39.58 -24.37 1.34
CA GLU A 98 40.26 -23.14 1.73
C GLU A 98 41.21 -23.39 2.92
N GLU A 99 40.77 -24.14 3.94
CA GLU A 99 41.60 -24.55 5.09
C GLU A 99 42.80 -25.42 4.67
N VAL A 100 42.63 -26.35 3.72
CA VAL A 100 43.74 -27.19 3.21
C VAL A 100 44.73 -26.39 2.36
N VAL A 101 44.26 -25.37 1.64
CA VAL A 101 45.16 -24.49 0.85
C VAL A 101 45.93 -23.54 1.78
N GLU A 102 45.31 -23.04 2.85
CA GLU A 102 46.00 -22.26 3.87
C GLU A 102 47.04 -23.11 4.65
N GLU A 103 46.73 -24.36 5.01
CA GLU A 103 47.72 -25.28 5.63
C GLU A 103 48.86 -25.65 4.68
N GLU A 104 48.61 -25.78 3.36
CA GLU A 104 49.67 -26.04 2.37
C GLU A 104 50.55 -24.80 2.12
N GLU A 105 50.00 -23.58 2.10
CA GLU A 105 50.80 -22.35 2.00
C GLU A 105 51.62 -22.06 3.27
N GLU A 106 51.06 -22.30 4.47
CA GLU A 106 51.80 -22.10 5.74
C GLU A 106 52.94 -23.11 5.90
N ALA A 107 52.78 -24.33 5.37
CA ALA A 107 53.82 -25.36 5.36
C ALA A 107 54.96 -25.09 4.36
N GLU A 108 54.72 -24.36 3.24
CA GLU A 108 55.77 -23.93 2.32
C GLU A 108 56.57 -22.71 2.83
N GLU A 109 56.05 -21.95 3.80
CA GLU A 109 56.74 -20.78 4.39
C GLU A 109 57.68 -21.15 5.56
N GLU A 110 57.59 -22.38 6.09
CA GLU A 110 58.42 -22.87 7.23
C GLU A 110 59.67 -23.71 6.85
N ASP A 111 59.96 -23.97 5.56
CA ASP A 111 61.14 -24.75 5.08
C ASP A 111 62.28 -23.87 4.47
#